data_AF-B1KPW3-F1
#
_entry.id   AF-B1KPW3-F1
#
_cell.length_a   1.000
_cell.length_b   1.000
_cell.length_c   1.000
_cell.angle_alpha   90.00
_cell.angle_beta   90.00
_cell.angle_gamma   90.00
#
_symmetry.space_group_name_H-M   'P 1'
#
loop_
_entity.id
_entity.type
_entity.pdbx_description
1 polymer ?
#
loop_
_entity_poly.entity_id
_entity_poly.type
_entity_poly.pdbx_seq_one_letter_code
_entity_poly.pdbx_strand_id
1 'polypeptide(L)'
;MTFLIMTVDNMREVEQVTIIGNTQDTALWIWENLVPKSGRAASAQGEVMRCIELLAWEAQNNSNLNWNKSFDDILAYLKETYLGDTSPMSAFFDENTKSQIESDLHRLGHFILPTELDSRVYNEELPYIEEDLYARLTENLVSFCRQYPSLLPR
;
A
#
# COMPACT_ATOMS: atom_id res chain seq x y z
N MET A 1 -31.59 -33.10 12.63
CA MET A 1 -31.61 -32.24 11.44
C MET A 1 -30.34 -31.41 11.49
N THR A 2 -29.26 -31.92 10.91
CA THR A 2 -27.92 -31.33 11.01
C THR A 2 -27.73 -30.39 9.84
N PHE A 3 -27.62 -29.09 10.11
CA PHE A 3 -27.22 -28.11 9.11
C PHE A 3 -25.73 -28.31 8.81
N LEU A 4 -25.42 -28.88 7.66
CA LEU A 4 -24.09 -28.86 7.05
C LEU A 4 -23.91 -27.47 6.45
N ILE A 5 -23.19 -26.58 7.13
CA ILE A 5 -22.74 -25.32 6.55
C ILE A 5 -21.65 -25.69 5.55
N MET A 6 -21.99 -25.63 4.26
CA MET A 6 -21.03 -25.71 3.16
C MET A 6 -20.24 -24.39 3.11
N THR A 7 -19.26 -24.21 4.00
CA THR A 7 -18.19 -23.22 3.76
C THR A 7 -17.15 -23.87 2.88
N VAL A 8 -17.40 -23.82 1.57
CA VAL A 8 -16.37 -23.98 0.57
C VAL A 8 -16.46 -22.76 -0.33
N ASP A 9 -16.02 -21.61 0.20
CA ASP A 9 -15.58 -20.54 -0.67
C ASP A 9 -14.33 -21.09 -1.34
N ASN A 10 -14.52 -21.59 -2.56
CA ASN A 10 -13.50 -22.10 -3.44
C ASN A 10 -12.68 -20.89 -3.93
N MET A 11 -11.98 -20.22 -3.03
CA MET A 11 -10.96 -19.24 -3.37
C MET A 11 -9.87 -20.04 -4.08
N ARG A 12 -9.76 -19.88 -5.40
CA ARG A 12 -8.55 -20.32 -6.08
C ARG A 12 -7.38 -19.69 -5.34
N GLU A 13 -6.44 -20.50 -4.86
CA GLU A 13 -5.19 -19.98 -4.34
C GLU A 13 -4.53 -19.21 -5.47
N VAL A 14 -4.61 -17.88 -5.39
CA VAL A 14 -3.95 -17.00 -6.34
C VAL A 14 -2.47 -17.03 -5.99
N GLU A 15 -1.66 -17.57 -6.89
CA GLU A 15 -0.21 -17.67 -6.69
C GLU A 15 0.55 -16.60 -7.48
N GLN A 16 -0.12 -15.94 -8.45
CA GLN A 16 0.51 -15.00 -9.37
C GLN A 16 -0.42 -13.87 -9.82
N VAL A 17 0.13 -12.67 -10.06
CA VAL A 17 -0.52 -11.56 -10.75
C VAL A 17 -0.44 -11.79 -12.26
N THR A 18 -1.55 -12.10 -12.93
CA THR A 18 -1.56 -12.57 -14.34
C THR A 18 -2.29 -11.64 -15.32
N ILE A 19 -2.84 -10.53 -14.85
CA ILE A 19 -3.60 -9.63 -15.72
C ILE A 19 -2.67 -8.82 -16.65
N ILE A 20 -3.00 -8.84 -17.94
CA ILE A 20 -2.37 -8.00 -18.97
C ILE A 20 -3.35 -6.88 -19.27
N GLY A 21 -3.15 -5.73 -18.62
CA GLY A 21 -3.97 -4.53 -18.76
C GLY A 21 -3.15 -3.28 -18.47
N ASN A 22 -3.79 -2.12 -18.46
CA ASN A 22 -3.12 -0.89 -18.03
C ASN A 22 -2.81 -0.95 -16.51
N THR A 23 -2.12 0.06 -15.98
CA THR A 23 -1.73 0.08 -14.56
C THR A 23 -2.95 -0.02 -13.64
N GLN A 24 -4.02 0.71 -13.95
CA GLN A 24 -5.25 0.72 -13.17
C GLN A 24 -5.95 -0.65 -13.17
N ASP A 25 -5.99 -1.34 -14.31
CA ASP A 25 -6.56 -2.70 -14.40
C ASP A 25 -5.78 -3.67 -13.50
N THR A 26 -4.45 -3.53 -13.47
CA THR A 26 -3.58 -4.39 -12.64
C THR A 26 -3.74 -4.08 -11.15
N ALA A 27 -3.80 -2.79 -10.79
CA ALA A 27 -4.04 -2.36 -9.42
C ALA A 27 -5.41 -2.84 -8.91
N LEU A 28 -6.47 -2.67 -9.72
CA LEU A 28 -7.81 -3.15 -9.39
C LEU A 28 -7.83 -4.67 -9.19
N TRP A 29 -7.15 -5.41 -10.07
CA TRP A 29 -7.06 -6.86 -9.91
C TRP A 29 -6.36 -7.26 -8.61
N ILE A 30 -5.25 -6.59 -8.25
CA ILE A 30 -4.55 -6.81 -6.97
C ILE A 30 -5.49 -6.53 -5.80
N TRP A 31 -6.23 -5.42 -5.85
CA TRP A 31 -7.21 -5.07 -4.83
C TRP A 31 -8.28 -6.17 -4.68
N GLU A 32 -8.93 -6.55 -5.76
CA GLU A 32 -10.07 -7.49 -5.73
C GLU A 32 -9.67 -8.92 -5.33
N ASN A 33 -8.42 -9.33 -5.60
CA ASN A 33 -8.00 -10.72 -5.44
C ASN A 33 -7.01 -10.96 -4.29
N LEU A 34 -6.23 -9.94 -3.91
CA LEU A 34 -5.14 -10.10 -2.92
C LEU A 34 -5.38 -9.31 -1.63
N VAL A 35 -6.29 -8.32 -1.63
CA VAL A 35 -6.62 -7.54 -0.44
C VAL A 35 -7.85 -8.15 0.24
N PRO A 36 -7.75 -8.64 1.48
CA PRO A 36 -8.90 -9.17 2.19
C PRO A 36 -9.85 -8.05 2.62
N LYS A 37 -11.13 -8.37 2.79
CA LYS A 37 -12.13 -7.42 3.32
C LYS A 37 -11.76 -6.87 4.70
N SER A 38 -10.99 -7.62 5.48
CA SER A 38 -10.49 -7.20 6.78
C SER A 38 -9.17 -7.89 7.13
N GLY A 39 -8.40 -7.25 8.01
CA GLY A 39 -7.11 -7.76 8.43
C GLY A 39 -6.01 -7.51 7.40
N ARG A 40 -4.93 -8.27 7.53
CA ARG A 40 -3.74 -8.14 6.70
C ARG A 40 -3.81 -9.11 5.52
N ALA A 41 -3.29 -8.73 4.37
CA ALA A 41 -3.20 -9.62 3.22
C ALA A 41 -2.21 -10.76 3.45
N ALA A 42 -2.39 -11.84 2.69
CA ALA A 42 -1.54 -13.02 2.75
C ALA A 42 -0.23 -12.85 1.96
N SER A 43 -0.25 -12.05 0.89
CA SER A 43 0.91 -11.75 0.05
C SER A 43 1.45 -10.35 0.32
N ALA A 44 2.76 -10.16 0.08
CA ALA A 44 3.38 -8.84 0.19
C ALA A 44 2.73 -7.85 -0.79
N GLN A 45 2.41 -8.29 -2.01
CA GLN A 45 1.75 -7.47 -3.03
C GLN A 45 0.38 -6.96 -2.56
N GLY A 46 -0.45 -7.85 -2.00
CA GLY A 46 -1.75 -7.46 -1.45
C GLY A 46 -1.61 -6.53 -0.25
N GLU A 47 -0.62 -6.77 0.62
CA GLU A 47 -0.45 -5.95 1.81
C GLU A 47 0.08 -4.55 1.46
N VAL A 48 0.97 -4.44 0.47
CA VAL A 48 1.42 -3.12 -0.04
C VAL A 48 0.24 -2.33 -0.57
N MET A 49 -0.60 -2.94 -1.43
CA MET A 49 -1.81 -2.28 -1.94
C MET A 49 -2.73 -1.82 -0.81
N ARG A 50 -3.02 -2.72 0.15
CA ARG A 50 -3.85 -2.40 1.32
C ARG A 50 -3.29 -1.25 2.13
N CYS A 51 -1.98 -1.21 2.34
CA CYS A 51 -1.29 -0.17 3.10
C CYS A 51 -1.34 1.19 2.40
N ILE A 52 -1.13 1.24 1.08
CA ILE A 52 -1.24 2.47 0.29
C ILE A 52 -2.66 3.04 0.39
N GLU A 53 -3.68 2.20 0.18
CA GLU A 53 -5.09 2.62 0.23
C GLU A 53 -5.52 3.07 1.63
N LEU A 54 -5.00 2.45 2.70
CA LEU A 54 -5.28 2.91 4.06
C LEU A 54 -4.68 4.29 4.35
N LEU A 55 -3.46 4.55 3.88
CA LEU A 55 -2.83 5.85 4.04
C LEU A 55 -3.59 6.92 3.24
N ALA A 56 -3.95 6.61 1.99
CA ALA A 56 -4.73 7.50 1.13
C ALA A 56 -6.07 7.83 1.78
N TRP A 57 -6.81 6.79 2.21
CA TRP A 57 -8.12 6.96 2.83
C TRP A 57 -8.04 7.80 4.10
N GLU A 58 -7.06 7.55 4.97
CA GLU A 58 -6.88 8.28 6.22
C GLU A 58 -6.58 9.77 5.98
N ALA A 59 -5.70 10.08 5.03
CA ALA A 59 -5.39 11.47 4.71
C ALA A 59 -6.56 12.18 4.03
N GLN A 60 -7.15 11.56 3.01
CA GLN A 60 -8.18 12.19 2.17
C GLN A 60 -9.53 12.30 2.87
N ASN A 61 -9.91 11.34 3.71
CA ASN A 61 -11.23 11.30 4.34
C ASN A 61 -11.23 11.72 5.81
N ASN A 62 -10.12 11.52 6.53
CA ASN A 62 -10.02 11.91 7.95
C ASN A 62 -8.99 13.00 8.20
N SER A 63 -8.27 13.48 7.18
CA SER A 63 -7.18 14.44 7.37
C SER A 63 -6.15 13.95 8.39
N ASN A 64 -5.88 12.64 8.44
CA ASN A 64 -5.00 12.02 9.44
C ASN A 64 -5.41 12.21 10.91
N LEU A 65 -6.68 12.50 11.21
CA LEU A 65 -7.17 12.65 12.59
C LEU A 65 -7.09 11.35 13.40
N ASN A 66 -7.17 10.18 12.76
CA ASN A 66 -7.07 8.88 13.42
C ASN A 66 -5.64 8.32 13.38
N TRP A 67 -4.66 9.10 12.91
CA TRP A 67 -3.28 8.68 12.84
C TRP A 67 -2.75 8.30 14.22
N ASN A 68 -2.15 7.14 14.29
CA ASN A 68 -1.58 6.57 15.50
C ASN A 68 -0.45 5.61 15.12
N LYS A 69 0.13 4.93 16.12
CA LYS A 69 1.23 3.99 15.93
C LYS A 69 1.02 2.96 14.80
N SER A 70 -0.22 2.51 14.55
CA SER A 70 -0.47 1.54 13.48
C SER A 70 -0.17 2.10 12.09
N PHE A 71 -0.35 3.40 11.86
CA PHE A 71 0.01 4.06 10.60
C PHE A 71 1.52 4.26 10.47
N ASP A 72 2.23 4.52 11.58
CA ASP A 72 3.69 4.50 11.60
C ASP A 72 4.23 3.11 11.24
N ASP A 73 3.62 2.05 11.78
CA ASP A 73 3.97 0.67 11.47
C ASP A 73 3.65 0.31 10.00
N ILE A 74 2.60 0.90 9.42
CA ILE A 74 2.28 0.78 7.97
C ILE A 74 3.38 1.43 7.12
N LEU A 75 3.80 2.66 7.45
CA LEU A 75 4.90 3.33 6.73
C LEU A 75 6.20 2.56 6.87
N ALA A 76 6.50 2.01 8.05
CA ALA A 76 7.68 1.18 8.27
C ALA A 76 7.63 -0.09 7.40
N TYR A 77 6.48 -0.76 7.31
CA TYR A 77 6.29 -1.91 6.43
C TYR A 77 6.52 -1.55 4.95
N LEU A 78 5.96 -0.43 4.48
CA LEU A 78 6.17 0.03 3.10
C LEU A 78 7.65 0.35 2.84
N LYS A 79 8.33 1.05 3.76
CA LYS A 79 9.77 1.33 3.65
C LYS A 79 10.59 0.05 3.58
N GLU A 80 10.37 -0.91 4.47
CA GLU A 80 11.09 -2.19 4.43
C GLU A 80 10.81 -2.94 3.11
N THR A 81 9.56 -2.94 2.66
CA THR A 81 9.19 -3.68 1.44
C THR A 81 9.79 -3.04 0.17
N TYR A 82 9.77 -1.71 0.06
CA TYR A 82 10.30 -1.03 -1.14
C TYR A 82 11.82 -0.76 -1.08
N LEU A 83 12.39 -0.59 0.10
CA LEU A 83 13.74 -0.04 0.29
C LEU A 83 14.66 -0.95 1.13
N GLY A 84 14.13 -1.99 1.76
CA GLY A 84 14.94 -2.90 2.60
C GLY A 84 15.86 -3.77 1.76
N ASP A 85 17.12 -3.89 2.18
CA ASP A 85 18.19 -4.63 1.46
C ASP A 85 17.84 -6.11 1.20
N THR A 86 16.97 -6.70 2.03
CA THR A 86 16.56 -8.11 1.92
C THR A 86 15.26 -8.30 1.13
N SER A 87 14.57 -7.21 0.78
CA SER A 87 13.31 -7.28 0.05
C SER A 87 13.54 -7.57 -1.44
N PRO A 88 12.91 -8.61 -2.01
CA PRO A 88 12.94 -8.85 -3.46
C PRO A 88 12.38 -7.68 -4.27
N MET A 89 11.43 -6.94 -3.69
CA MET A 89 10.84 -5.77 -4.32
C MET A 89 11.83 -4.60 -4.34
N SER A 90 12.62 -4.41 -3.28
CA SER A 90 13.68 -3.39 -3.29
C SER A 90 14.77 -3.69 -4.32
N ALA A 91 15.16 -4.95 -4.47
CA ALA A 91 16.18 -5.38 -5.43
C ALA A 91 15.79 -5.13 -6.91
N PHE A 92 14.50 -4.92 -7.19
CA PHE A 92 14.01 -4.62 -8.54
C PHE A 92 14.20 -3.14 -8.93
N PHE A 93 14.15 -2.21 -7.97
CA PHE A 93 14.18 -0.79 -8.25
C PHE A 93 15.61 -0.25 -8.37
N ASP A 94 15.81 0.69 -9.29
CA ASP A 94 17.04 1.47 -9.35
C ASP A 94 17.09 2.55 -8.26
N GLU A 95 18.26 3.16 -8.07
CA GLU A 95 18.49 4.13 -7.00
C GLU A 95 17.65 5.41 -7.16
N ASN A 96 17.33 5.80 -8.40
CA ASN A 96 16.46 6.95 -8.64
C ASN A 96 15.02 6.66 -8.20
N THR A 97 14.51 5.47 -8.54
CA THR A 97 13.17 5.03 -8.15
C THR A 97 13.09 4.84 -6.64
N LYS A 98 14.11 4.25 -6.01
CA LYS A 98 14.19 4.15 -4.54
C LYS A 98 14.19 5.51 -3.86
N SER A 99 14.96 6.46 -4.36
CA SER A 99 14.99 7.83 -3.81
C SER A 99 13.63 8.52 -3.94
N GLN A 100 12.91 8.31 -5.05
CA GLN A 100 11.55 8.82 -5.21
C GLN A 100 10.58 8.15 -4.23
N ILE A 101 10.62 6.83 -4.09
CA ILE A 101 9.79 6.10 -3.12
C ILE A 101 10.06 6.57 -1.69
N GLU A 102 11.32 6.75 -1.32
CA GLU A 102 11.72 7.25 0.00
C GLU A 102 11.16 8.66 0.25
N SER A 103 11.30 9.57 -0.71
CA SER A 103 10.74 10.91 -0.63
C SER A 103 9.22 10.91 -0.48
N ASP A 104 8.54 10.05 -1.24
CA ASP A 104 7.07 9.93 -1.22
C ASP A 104 6.59 9.42 0.14
N LEU A 105 7.16 8.31 0.62
CA LEU A 105 6.84 7.75 1.93
C LEU A 105 7.22 8.69 3.07
N HIS A 106 8.30 9.47 2.94
CA HIS A 106 8.65 10.51 3.90
C HIS A 106 7.57 11.59 3.94
N ARG A 107 7.13 12.11 2.79
CA ARG A 107 6.10 13.15 2.74
C ARG A 107 4.77 12.69 3.33
N LEU A 108 4.37 11.44 3.06
CA LEU A 108 3.14 10.86 3.61
C LEU A 108 3.15 10.76 5.14
N GLY A 109 4.31 10.54 5.75
CA GLY A 109 4.46 10.46 7.21
C GLY A 109 4.93 11.75 7.89
N HIS A 110 5.27 12.78 7.13
CA HIS A 110 5.81 14.03 7.65
C HIS A 110 4.77 15.14 7.56
N PHE A 111 4.01 15.30 8.64
CA PHE A 111 2.99 16.32 8.80
C PHE A 111 2.79 16.59 10.30
N ILE A 112 2.13 17.70 10.65
CA ILE A 112 1.67 18.02 11.99
C ILE A 112 0.25 17.49 12.13
N LEU A 113 -0.05 16.78 13.22
CA LEU A 113 -1.39 16.28 13.46
C LEU A 113 -2.38 17.46 13.48
N PRO A 114 -3.60 17.33 12.92
CA PRO A 114 -4.56 18.42 12.94
C PRO A 114 -4.89 18.94 14.36
N THR A 115 -4.75 18.08 15.36
CA THR A 115 -4.93 18.40 16.79
C THR A 115 -3.80 19.24 17.38
N GLU A 116 -2.67 19.33 16.69
CA GLU A 116 -1.44 20.01 17.11
C GLU A 116 -1.15 21.28 16.29
N LEU A 117 -2.00 21.60 15.31
CA LEU A 117 -1.85 22.80 14.48
C LEU A 117 -2.06 24.07 15.33
N ASP A 118 -1.17 25.03 15.15
CA ASP A 118 -1.36 26.41 15.63
C ASP A 118 -1.87 27.32 14.51
N SER A 119 -1.93 28.63 14.73
CA SER A 119 -2.41 29.60 13.72
C SER A 119 -1.46 29.80 12.53
N ARG A 120 -0.25 29.24 12.57
CA ARG A 120 0.76 29.26 11.51
C ARG A 120 0.88 27.86 10.95
N VAL A 121 0.18 27.62 9.84
CA VAL A 121 0.21 26.34 9.15
C VAL A 121 0.77 26.53 7.76
N TYR A 122 1.88 25.87 7.47
CA TYR A 122 2.41 25.76 6.11
C TYR A 122 1.79 24.55 5.41
N ASN A 123 1.56 24.65 4.10
CA ASN A 123 0.95 23.55 3.34
C ASN A 123 1.80 22.27 3.39
N GLU A 124 3.12 22.40 3.56
CA GLU A 124 4.03 21.26 3.70
C GLU A 124 3.84 20.50 5.02
N GLU A 125 3.28 21.15 6.03
CA GLU A 125 3.04 20.57 7.36
C GLU A 125 1.66 19.91 7.46
N LEU A 126 0.81 20.06 6.44
CA LEU A 126 -0.49 19.41 6.41
C LEU A 126 -0.39 17.94 5.93
N PRO A 127 -1.34 17.09 6.34
CA PRO A 127 -1.56 15.78 5.72
C PRO A 127 -1.57 15.87 4.19
N TYR A 128 -0.89 14.94 3.52
CA TYR A 128 -0.84 14.94 2.06
C TYR A 128 -2.07 14.25 1.47
N ILE A 129 -2.92 15.01 0.78
CA ILE A 129 -4.22 14.53 0.28
C ILE A 129 -4.26 14.30 -1.23
N GLU A 130 -3.28 14.79 -1.98
CA GLU A 130 -3.26 14.63 -3.43
C GLU A 130 -2.92 13.19 -3.83
N GLU A 131 -3.44 12.76 -4.97
CA GLU A 131 -3.40 11.36 -5.41
C GLU A 131 -2.02 10.93 -5.97
N ASP A 132 -1.19 11.88 -6.39
CA ASP A 132 0.02 11.60 -7.17
C ASP A 132 1.07 10.76 -6.44
N LEU A 133 1.26 10.92 -5.13
CA LEU A 133 2.18 10.07 -4.34
C LEU A 133 1.67 8.64 -4.24
N TYR A 134 0.37 8.48 -3.93
CA TYR A 134 -0.28 7.16 -3.82
C TYR A 134 -0.28 6.43 -5.17
N ALA A 135 -0.60 7.14 -6.25
CA ALA A 135 -0.54 6.62 -7.61
C ALA A 135 0.86 6.15 -8.01
N ARG A 136 1.92 6.92 -7.71
CA ARG A 136 3.30 6.51 -7.99
C ARG A 136 3.72 5.27 -7.21
N LEU A 137 3.37 5.16 -5.93
CA LEU A 137 3.65 3.96 -5.13
C LEU A 137 2.94 2.74 -5.73
N THR A 138 1.68 2.89 -6.13
CA THR A 138 0.90 1.84 -6.81
C THR A 138 1.50 1.47 -8.17
N GLU A 139 1.96 2.44 -8.97
CA GLU A 139 2.66 2.20 -10.24
C GLU A 139 3.94 1.39 -10.06
N ASN A 140 4.72 1.68 -9.02
CA ASN A 140 5.91 0.91 -8.67
C ASN A 140 5.56 -0.54 -8.30
N LEU A 141 4.51 -0.76 -7.49
CA LEU A 141 4.02 -2.10 -7.16
C LEU A 141 3.61 -2.86 -8.43
N VAL A 142 2.81 -2.23 -9.30
CA VAL A 142 2.34 -2.84 -10.54
C VAL A 142 3.51 -3.20 -11.46
N SER A 143 4.51 -2.31 -11.56
CA SER A 143 5.70 -2.54 -12.38
C SER A 143 6.50 -3.75 -11.88
N PHE A 144 6.66 -3.87 -10.56
CA PHE A 144 7.25 -5.05 -9.93
C PHE A 144 6.45 -6.32 -10.26
N CYS A 145 5.12 -6.31 -10.05
CA CYS A 145 4.25 -7.47 -10.31
C CYS A 145 4.27 -7.93 -11.76
N ARG A 146 4.41 -7.02 -12.73
CA ARG A 146 4.51 -7.39 -14.16
C ARG A 146 5.82 -8.12 -14.47
N GLN A 147 6.92 -7.76 -13.81
CA GLN A 147 8.21 -8.39 -14.00
C GLN A 147 8.37 -9.68 -13.17
N TYR A 148 7.78 -9.69 -11.97
CA TYR A 148 7.82 -10.77 -10.99
C TYR A 148 6.39 -11.11 -10.54
N PRO A 149 5.63 -11.85 -11.37
CA PRO A 149 4.22 -12.08 -11.12
C PRO A 149 3.94 -13.00 -9.94
N SER A 150 4.91 -13.80 -9.48
CA SER A 150 4.73 -14.71 -8.34
C SER A 150 4.55 -13.95 -7.02
N LEU A 151 3.57 -14.37 -6.23
CA LEU A 151 3.30 -13.76 -4.93
C LEU A 151 4.43 -14.03 -3.95
N LEU A 152 4.81 -13.00 -3.21
CA LEU A 152 5.77 -13.10 -2.12
C LEU A 152 5.02 -13.32 -0.80
N PRO A 153 5.58 -14.11 0.13
CA PRO A 153 5.07 -14.15 1.50
C PRO A 153 5.21 -12.77 2.15
N ARG A 154 4.28 -12.42 3.04
CA ARG A 154 4.21 -11.11 3.70
C ARG A 154 4.89 -11.06 5.06
#